data_AF-A0A0F6YMG6-F1
#
_entry.id   AF-A0A0F6YMG6-F1
#
_cell.length_a   1.000
_cell.length_b   1.000
_cell.length_c   1.000
_cell.angle_alpha   90.00
_cell.angle_beta   90.00
_cell.angle_gamma   90.00
#
_symmetry.space_group_name_H-M   'P 1'
#
loop_
_entity.id
_entity.type
_entity.pdbx_description
1 polymer ?
#
loop_
_entity_poly.entity_id
_entity_poly.type
_entity_poly.pdbx_seq_one_letter_code
_entity_poly.pdbx_strand_id
1 'polypeptide(L)'
;MSTGPVFTYQDALDASQRTRWTLEDVLDERVPFDLRRPFLPEPLARTARLGSLAPRDRLLLNQIRGHAYLCIFGLVEEFILPFVLDHARSQLAGDDVRTRALLHFVEEEAKHIHLFKRFRDHFARSSGLDCDVIGPPADVAREVLSHGPLAVAITILHIEWMTQRHYAESIHGDDALEPQFARLLKCHWIEEAQHAQLDTLITRELAAELDARDVGASIDEYLEIGGALDGLLAKQVELDLDALERARGARLAPDQREEVRIVQRAANRWTYLGSGMSHPVFLSILRGLHPEGAERVRRAAPALS
;
A
#
# COMPACT_ATOMS: atom_id res chain seq x y z
N MET A 1 26.24 -11.53 -10.94
CA MET A 1 26.57 -10.36 -10.09
C MET A 1 25.28 -9.58 -9.90
N SER A 2 24.80 -9.46 -8.66
CA SER A 2 23.55 -8.74 -8.36
C SER A 2 23.70 -7.26 -8.76
N THR A 3 22.89 -6.79 -9.70
CA THR A 3 22.92 -5.40 -10.20
C THR A 3 21.94 -4.48 -9.45
N GLY A 4 21.38 -4.95 -8.33
CA GLY A 4 20.46 -4.18 -7.49
C GLY A 4 21.18 -3.42 -6.36
N PRO A 5 20.48 -2.52 -5.67
CA PRO A 5 21.03 -1.87 -4.48
C PRO A 5 21.46 -2.91 -3.43
N VAL A 6 22.55 -2.60 -2.73
CA VAL A 6 23.07 -3.37 -1.60
C VAL A 6 22.60 -2.65 -0.34
N PHE A 7 21.85 -3.35 0.50
CA PHE A 7 21.34 -2.86 1.77
C PHE A 7 21.98 -3.65 2.91
N THR A 8 21.95 -3.09 4.13
CA THR A 8 22.43 -3.78 5.33
C THR A 8 21.43 -3.60 6.47
N TYR A 9 21.39 -4.56 7.40
CA TYR A 9 20.58 -4.45 8.62
C TYR A 9 21.02 -3.24 9.48
N GLN A 10 22.30 -2.86 9.43
CA GLN A 10 22.83 -1.69 10.13
C GLN A 10 22.23 -0.38 9.57
N ASP A 11 22.21 -0.22 8.25
CA ASP A 11 21.65 0.98 7.60
C ASP A 11 20.15 1.14 7.90
N ALA A 12 19.40 0.04 7.85
CA ALA A 12 17.98 0.01 8.16
C ALA A 12 17.71 0.33 9.64
N LEU A 13 18.47 -0.25 10.57
CA LEU A 13 18.36 0.03 12.00
C LEU A 13 18.68 1.50 12.32
N ASP A 14 19.75 2.03 11.73
CA ASP A 14 20.14 3.42 11.92
C ASP A 14 19.10 4.38 11.33
N ALA A 15 18.44 4.01 10.23
CA ALA A 15 17.33 4.76 9.66
C ALA A 15 16.12 4.80 10.61
N SER A 16 15.60 3.63 11.01
CA SER A 16 14.47 3.51 11.95
C SER A 16 14.71 4.31 13.24
N GLN A 17 15.93 4.28 13.78
CA GLN A 17 16.26 5.04 14.99
C GLN A 17 16.23 6.56 14.81
N ARG A 18 16.49 7.08 13.60
CA ARG A 18 16.44 8.51 13.30
C ARG A 18 15.04 9.02 13.00
N THR A 19 14.14 8.16 12.57
CA THR A 19 12.85 8.53 11.98
C THR A 19 11.64 8.35 12.89
N ARG A 20 11.88 8.03 14.17
CA ARG A 20 10.83 7.75 15.14
C ARG A 20 9.80 8.88 15.29
N TRP A 21 8.54 8.51 15.19
CA TRP A 21 7.38 9.33 15.53
C TRP A 21 6.37 8.51 16.34
N THR A 22 5.50 9.21 17.06
CA THR A 22 4.36 8.66 17.81
C THR A 22 3.05 8.97 17.11
N LEU A 23 2.00 8.19 17.39
CA LEU A 23 0.67 8.40 16.76
C LEU A 23 0.16 9.84 16.97
N GLU A 24 0.46 10.42 18.13
CA GLU A 24 0.12 11.80 18.50
C GLU A 24 0.87 12.86 17.69
N ASP A 25 2.05 12.55 17.13
CA ASP A 25 2.76 13.45 16.23
C ASP A 25 2.03 13.57 14.87
N VAL A 26 1.28 12.52 14.48
CA VAL A 26 0.66 12.37 13.17
C VAL A 26 -0.80 12.80 13.16
N LEU A 27 -1.57 12.46 14.20
CA LEU A 27 -3.01 12.71 14.28
C LEU A 27 -3.39 13.49 15.55
N ASP A 28 -4.02 14.66 15.39
CA ASP A 28 -4.72 15.36 16.47
C ASP A 28 -6.21 15.13 16.37
N GLU A 29 -6.72 14.12 17.10
CA GLU A 29 -8.13 13.75 17.05
C GLU A 29 -9.11 14.84 17.51
N ARG A 30 -8.62 15.93 18.13
CA ARG A 30 -9.44 17.07 18.55
C ARG A 30 -9.75 18.01 17.39
N VAL A 31 -8.95 17.97 16.33
CA VAL A 31 -9.09 18.81 15.15
C VAL A 31 -9.77 17.97 14.06
N PRO A 32 -11.03 18.28 13.67
CA PRO A 32 -11.69 17.53 12.60
C PRO A 32 -10.98 17.76 11.26
N PHE A 33 -11.05 16.76 10.38
CA PHE A 33 -10.53 16.91 9.02
C PHE A 33 -11.17 18.08 8.26
N ASP A 34 -10.37 18.82 7.47
CA ASP A 34 -10.90 19.85 6.57
C ASP A 34 -11.49 19.22 5.29
N LEU A 35 -12.79 18.92 5.32
CA LEU A 35 -13.52 18.32 4.19
C LEU A 35 -13.74 19.27 2.99
N ARG A 36 -13.09 20.43 2.96
CA ARG A 36 -13.00 21.25 1.74
C ARG A 36 -11.77 20.87 0.90
N ARG A 37 -10.92 20.00 1.43
CA ARG A 37 -9.66 19.57 0.82
C ARG A 37 -9.74 18.12 0.34
N PRO A 38 -8.99 17.77 -0.73
CA PRO A 38 -8.74 16.39 -1.10
C PRO A 38 -7.91 15.68 -0.04
N PHE A 39 -8.07 14.37 0.06
CA PHE A 39 -7.30 13.49 0.94
C PHE A 39 -6.18 12.82 0.15
N LEU A 40 -6.50 12.31 -1.05
CA LEU A 40 -5.52 11.67 -1.91
C LEU A 40 -4.99 12.63 -2.99
N PRO A 41 -3.69 12.57 -3.30
CA PRO A 41 -3.13 13.33 -4.41
C PRO A 41 -3.68 12.83 -5.74
N GLU A 42 -3.81 13.73 -6.72
CA GLU A 42 -4.46 13.44 -8.01
C GLU A 42 -3.83 12.29 -8.81
N PRO A 43 -2.51 12.04 -8.80
CA PRO A 43 -1.93 10.84 -9.43
C PRO A 43 -2.54 9.52 -8.94
N LEU A 44 -2.94 9.46 -7.67
CA LEU A 44 -3.56 8.29 -7.05
C LEU A 44 -5.09 8.32 -7.18
N ALA A 45 -5.72 9.47 -6.91
CA ALA A 45 -7.18 9.58 -6.89
C ALA A 45 -7.80 9.57 -8.31
N ARG A 46 -7.11 10.20 -9.26
CA ARG A 46 -7.53 10.39 -10.66
C ARG A 46 -8.94 10.94 -10.84
N THR A 47 -9.39 11.77 -9.90
CA THR A 47 -10.75 12.30 -9.89
C THR A 47 -10.93 13.44 -10.89
N ALA A 48 -9.88 14.19 -11.22
CA ALA A 48 -9.94 15.30 -12.19
C ALA A 48 -10.29 14.84 -13.61
N ARG A 49 -10.07 13.56 -13.94
CA ARG A 49 -10.43 12.95 -15.23
C ARG A 49 -11.94 12.75 -15.41
N LEU A 50 -12.72 12.83 -14.33
CA LEU A 50 -14.17 12.64 -14.33
C LEU A 50 -14.87 13.94 -14.74
N GLY A 51 -14.86 14.21 -16.05
CA GLY A 51 -15.37 15.45 -16.63
C GLY A 51 -16.89 15.60 -16.48
N SER A 52 -17.62 14.48 -16.44
CA SER A 52 -19.08 14.48 -16.29
C SER A 52 -19.55 14.78 -14.86
N LEU A 53 -18.67 14.67 -13.86
CA LEU A 53 -19.01 14.97 -12.47
C LEU A 53 -18.86 16.47 -12.17
N ALA A 54 -19.72 16.98 -11.27
CA ALA A 54 -19.54 18.31 -10.72
C ALA A 54 -18.24 18.35 -9.86
N PRO A 55 -17.57 19.52 -9.74
CA PRO A 55 -16.37 19.65 -8.90
C PRO A 55 -16.55 19.15 -7.46
N ARG A 56 -17.74 19.37 -6.88
CA ARG A 56 -18.10 18.88 -5.54
C ARG A 56 -18.13 17.35 -5.48
N ASP A 57 -18.69 16.69 -6.49
CA ASP A 57 -18.79 15.23 -6.56
C ASP A 57 -17.40 14.59 -6.74
N ARG A 58 -16.51 15.24 -7.50
CA ARG A 58 -15.10 14.81 -7.61
C ARG A 58 -14.37 14.91 -6.27
N LEU A 59 -14.54 16.01 -5.54
CA LEU A 59 -13.95 16.17 -4.21
C LEU A 59 -14.48 15.14 -3.21
N LEU A 60 -15.79 14.91 -3.22
CA LEU A 60 -16.43 13.91 -2.37
C LEU A 60 -15.92 12.49 -2.69
N LEU A 61 -15.79 12.15 -3.98
CA LEU A 61 -15.19 10.89 -4.39
C LEU A 61 -13.74 10.77 -3.94
N ASN A 62 -12.94 11.85 -4.03
CA ASN A 62 -11.56 11.85 -3.51
C ASN A 62 -11.52 11.55 -2.00
N GLN A 63 -12.47 12.08 -1.22
CA GLN A 63 -12.56 11.85 0.23
C GLN A 63 -12.97 10.40 0.54
N ILE A 64 -13.96 9.86 -0.17
CA ILE A 64 -14.37 8.44 -0.08
C ILE A 64 -13.18 7.55 -0.41
N ARG A 65 -12.42 7.89 -1.45
CA ARG A 65 -11.18 7.20 -1.83
C ARG A 65 -10.10 7.31 -0.76
N GLY A 66 -9.98 8.45 -0.07
CA GLY A 66 -9.12 8.61 1.09
C GLY A 66 -9.49 7.66 2.23
N HIS A 67 -10.78 7.49 2.50
CA HIS A 67 -11.25 6.47 3.46
C HIS A 67 -10.90 5.04 3.01
N ALA A 68 -11.14 4.71 1.75
CA ALA A 68 -10.75 3.41 1.19
C ALA A 68 -9.25 3.16 1.32
N TYR A 69 -8.40 4.17 1.12
CA TYR A 69 -6.96 4.09 1.33
C TYR A 69 -6.58 3.72 2.75
N LEU A 70 -7.18 4.38 3.75
CA LEU A 70 -6.95 4.05 5.16
C LEU A 70 -7.31 2.59 5.47
N CYS A 71 -8.41 2.11 4.90
CA CYS A 71 -8.91 0.76 5.16
C CYS A 71 -8.08 -0.32 4.45
N ILE A 72 -7.68 -0.07 3.20
CA ILE A 72 -6.90 -1.02 2.41
C ILE A 72 -5.48 -1.14 2.96
N PHE A 73 -4.82 -0.03 3.33
CA PHE A 73 -3.52 -0.11 3.97
C PHE A 73 -3.59 -0.80 5.33
N GLY A 74 -4.54 -0.42 6.18
CA GLY A 74 -4.74 -1.10 7.45
C GLY A 74 -5.03 -2.60 7.31
N LEU A 75 -5.60 -3.04 6.18
CA LEU A 75 -5.80 -4.45 5.86
C LEU A 75 -4.51 -5.14 5.42
N VAL A 76 -3.68 -4.45 4.63
CA VAL A 76 -2.39 -4.96 4.16
C VAL A 76 -1.42 -5.17 5.33
N GLU A 77 -1.32 -4.22 6.25
CA GLU A 77 -0.44 -4.34 7.42
C GLU A 77 -0.79 -5.57 8.28
N GLU A 78 -2.07 -6.02 8.29
CA GLU A 78 -2.47 -7.19 9.07
C GLU A 78 -1.91 -8.52 8.55
N PHE A 79 -1.39 -8.58 7.30
CA PHE A 79 -0.62 -9.73 6.84
C PHE A 79 0.89 -9.50 6.81
N ILE A 80 1.35 -8.25 6.74
CA ILE A 80 2.78 -7.92 6.82
C ILE A 80 3.32 -8.24 8.21
N LEU A 81 2.66 -7.74 9.26
CA LEU A 81 3.09 -7.95 10.64
C LEU A 81 3.35 -9.42 11.01
N PRO A 82 2.42 -10.38 10.83
CA PRO A 82 2.69 -11.78 11.16
C PRO A 82 3.79 -12.39 10.29
N PHE A 83 3.90 -12.03 9.01
CA PHE A 83 4.96 -12.53 8.13
C PHE A 83 6.35 -12.10 8.62
N VAL A 84 6.53 -10.80 8.90
CA VAL A 84 7.80 -10.26 9.39
C VAL A 84 8.14 -10.84 10.77
N LEU A 85 7.14 -10.98 11.66
CA LEU A 85 7.34 -11.57 12.98
C LEU A 85 7.79 -13.04 12.90
N ASP A 86 7.20 -13.83 12.01
CA ASP A 86 7.58 -15.23 11.83
C ASP A 86 8.99 -15.35 11.24
N HIS A 87 9.36 -14.49 10.28
CA HIS A 87 10.74 -14.42 9.79
C HIS A 87 11.71 -14.05 10.91
N ALA A 88 11.41 -12.97 11.65
CA ALA A 88 12.23 -12.46 12.74
C ALA A 88 12.46 -13.51 13.83
N ARG A 89 11.43 -14.29 14.18
CA ARG A 89 11.53 -15.37 15.19
C ARG A 89 12.64 -16.37 14.89
N SER A 90 12.85 -16.71 13.62
CA SER A 90 13.89 -17.66 13.21
C SER A 90 15.31 -17.08 13.30
N GLN A 91 15.45 -15.76 13.42
CA GLN A 91 16.71 -15.02 13.30
C GLN A 91 17.16 -14.34 14.60
N LEU A 92 16.52 -14.64 15.74
CA LEU A 92 16.79 -13.98 17.03
C LEU A 92 18.15 -14.35 17.67
N ALA A 93 18.92 -15.26 17.09
CA ALA A 93 20.18 -15.74 17.66
C ALA A 93 21.39 -15.23 16.85
N GLY A 94 22.40 -14.72 17.55
CA GLY A 94 23.75 -14.49 17.03
C GLY A 94 24.04 -13.07 16.54
N ASP A 95 23.18 -12.49 15.70
CA ASP A 95 23.36 -11.14 15.15
C ASP A 95 22.43 -10.13 15.84
N ASP A 96 23.00 -9.36 16.77
CA ASP A 96 22.28 -8.35 17.54
C ASP A 96 21.75 -7.21 16.66
N VAL A 97 22.47 -6.84 15.60
CA VAL A 97 22.05 -5.74 14.70
C VAL A 97 20.85 -6.19 13.89
N ARG A 98 20.92 -7.38 13.29
CA ARG A 98 19.80 -7.98 12.55
C ARG A 98 18.58 -8.18 13.44
N THR A 99 18.78 -8.74 14.63
CA THR A 99 17.68 -8.95 15.60
C THR A 99 16.99 -7.63 15.91
N ARG A 100 17.74 -6.58 16.22
CA ARG A 100 17.17 -5.26 16.52
C ARG A 100 16.47 -4.63 15.33
N ALA A 101 17.04 -4.74 14.13
CA ALA A 101 16.43 -4.21 12.91
C ALA A 101 15.06 -4.85 12.64
N LEU A 102 14.98 -6.18 12.74
CA LEU A 102 13.72 -6.90 12.52
C LEU A 102 12.69 -6.65 13.63
N LEU A 103 13.11 -6.54 14.90
CA LEU A 103 12.18 -6.23 15.99
C LEU A 103 11.64 -4.79 15.91
N HIS A 104 12.44 -3.84 15.42
CA HIS A 104 11.96 -2.50 15.11
C HIS A 104 10.92 -2.52 13.99
N PHE A 105 11.20 -3.25 12.91
CA PHE A 105 10.26 -3.43 11.80
C PHE A 105 8.90 -3.98 12.29
N VAL A 106 8.91 -5.04 13.11
CA VAL A 106 7.69 -5.58 13.74
C VAL A 106 6.94 -4.54 14.58
N GLU A 107 7.64 -3.69 15.32
CA GLU A 107 7.03 -2.64 16.13
C GLU A 107 6.40 -1.53 15.29
N GLU A 108 7.08 -1.11 14.22
CA GLU A 108 6.62 -0.11 13.26
C GLU A 108 5.34 -0.59 12.53
N GLU A 109 5.33 -1.83 12.06
CA GLU A 109 4.14 -2.47 11.44
C GLU A 109 2.93 -2.52 12.39
N ALA A 110 3.15 -2.93 13.64
CA ALA A 110 2.10 -2.94 14.65
C ALA A 110 1.56 -1.52 14.93
N LYS A 111 2.43 -0.51 14.89
CA LYS A 111 2.06 0.89 15.00
C LYS A 111 1.28 1.39 13.79
N HIS A 112 1.61 0.98 12.57
CA HIS A 112 0.88 1.35 11.35
C HIS A 112 -0.55 0.80 11.34
N ILE A 113 -0.75 -0.45 11.76
CA ILE A 113 -2.10 -1.01 11.96
C ILE A 113 -2.94 -0.10 12.88
N HIS A 114 -2.35 0.34 14.00
CA HIS A 114 -3.04 1.23 14.95
C HIS A 114 -3.27 2.63 14.34
N LEU A 115 -2.28 3.16 13.62
CA LEU A 115 -2.36 4.45 12.91
C LEU A 115 -3.56 4.48 11.96
N PHE A 116 -3.65 3.50 11.05
CA PHE A 116 -4.73 3.44 10.07
C PHE A 116 -6.11 3.25 10.72
N LYS A 117 -6.21 2.46 11.80
CA LYS A 117 -7.45 2.32 12.57
C LYS A 117 -7.88 3.66 13.19
N ARG A 118 -6.95 4.41 13.81
CA ARG A 118 -7.25 5.73 14.39
C ARG A 118 -7.67 6.74 13.34
N PHE A 119 -6.98 6.79 12.20
CA PHE A 119 -7.34 7.67 11.09
C PHE A 119 -8.71 7.33 10.51
N ARG A 120 -9.05 6.05 10.34
CA ARG A 120 -10.37 5.62 9.88
C ARG A 120 -11.47 6.04 10.83
N ASP A 121 -11.28 5.82 12.13
CA ASP A 121 -12.28 6.20 13.14
C ASP A 121 -12.44 7.72 13.21
N HIS A 122 -11.34 8.46 13.04
CA HIS A 122 -11.36 9.93 12.95
C HIS A 122 -12.05 10.42 11.67
N PHE A 123 -11.86 9.74 10.54
CA PHE A 123 -12.57 10.02 9.28
C PHE A 123 -14.07 9.85 9.44
N ALA A 124 -14.52 8.74 10.01
CA ALA A 124 -15.94 8.47 10.23
C ALA A 124 -16.60 9.56 11.10
N ARG A 125 -15.93 9.98 12.18
CA ARG A 125 -16.40 11.06 13.06
C ARG A 125 -16.42 12.42 12.36
N SER A 126 -15.41 12.73 11.56
CA SER A 126 -15.26 14.04 10.91
C SER A 126 -16.20 14.21 9.72
N SER A 127 -16.38 13.15 8.93
CA SER A 127 -17.09 13.22 7.64
C SER A 127 -18.58 12.91 7.73
N GLY A 128 -18.99 12.02 8.64
CA GLY A 128 -20.34 11.46 8.66
C GLY A 128 -20.69 10.64 7.41
N LEU A 129 -19.71 10.30 6.57
CA LEU A 129 -19.91 9.50 5.38
C LEU A 129 -20.01 8.02 5.76
N ASP A 130 -20.98 7.34 5.14
CA ASP A 130 -21.17 5.90 5.25
C ASP A 130 -20.45 5.19 4.09
N CYS A 131 -19.21 4.79 4.34
CA CYS A 131 -18.31 4.18 3.36
C CYS A 131 -18.05 2.71 3.67
N ASP A 132 -18.62 1.81 2.87
CA ASP A 132 -18.35 0.38 2.96
C ASP A 132 -16.96 0.04 2.40
N VAL A 133 -16.34 -1.02 2.93
CA VAL A 133 -15.01 -1.46 2.48
C VAL A 133 -14.88 -2.97 2.36
N ILE A 134 -13.97 -3.41 1.49
CA ILE A 134 -13.59 -4.81 1.33
C ILE A 134 -12.96 -5.38 2.61
N GLY A 135 -13.13 -6.68 2.82
CA GLY A 135 -12.65 -7.39 4.00
C GLY A 135 -13.53 -8.61 4.31
N PRO A 136 -13.42 -9.19 5.52
CA PRO A 136 -12.63 -8.70 6.67
C PRO A 136 -11.11 -8.83 6.45
N PRO A 137 -10.27 -8.01 7.13
CA PRO A 137 -8.81 -8.07 7.00
C PRO A 137 -8.22 -9.47 7.22
N ALA A 138 -8.74 -10.19 8.22
CA ALA A 138 -8.30 -11.55 8.54
C ALA A 138 -8.51 -12.57 7.40
N ASP A 139 -9.51 -12.36 6.54
CA ASP A 139 -9.74 -13.26 5.40
C ASP A 139 -8.75 -12.98 4.26
N VAL A 140 -8.44 -11.70 4.01
CA VAL A 140 -7.41 -11.35 3.02
C VAL A 140 -6.03 -11.76 3.51
N ALA A 141 -5.72 -11.56 4.80
CA ALA A 141 -4.48 -12.02 5.38
C ALA A 141 -4.31 -13.54 5.26
N ARG A 142 -5.38 -14.30 5.52
CA ARG A 142 -5.35 -15.77 5.37
C ARG A 142 -5.13 -16.21 3.92
N GLU A 143 -5.75 -15.52 2.97
CA GLU A 143 -5.54 -15.77 1.54
C GLU A 143 -4.07 -15.55 1.17
N VAL A 144 -3.54 -14.34 1.42
CA VAL A 144 -2.16 -13.98 1.05
C VAL A 144 -1.14 -14.90 1.74
N LEU A 145 -1.29 -15.11 3.05
CA LEU A 145 -0.37 -15.95 3.84
C LEU A 145 -0.50 -17.45 3.57
N SER A 146 -1.46 -17.89 2.75
CA SER A 146 -1.55 -19.29 2.32
C SER A 146 -0.57 -19.66 1.20
N HIS A 147 0.02 -18.66 0.54
CA HIS A 147 1.01 -18.83 -0.52
C HIS A 147 2.42 -19.12 0.02
N GLY A 148 3.34 -19.50 -0.87
CA GLY A 148 4.74 -19.75 -0.52
C GLY A 148 5.44 -18.53 0.09
N PRO A 149 6.36 -18.69 1.06
CA PRO A 149 7.02 -17.57 1.75
C PRO A 149 7.69 -16.56 0.83
N LEU A 150 8.33 -17.01 -0.26
CA LEU A 150 8.96 -16.11 -1.22
C LEU A 150 7.94 -15.30 -2.03
N ALA A 151 6.79 -15.89 -2.39
CA ALA A 151 5.72 -15.17 -3.09
C ALA A 151 5.11 -14.07 -2.20
N VAL A 152 4.90 -14.38 -0.92
CA VAL A 152 4.47 -13.41 0.09
C VAL A 152 5.53 -12.31 0.27
N ALA A 153 6.81 -12.67 0.42
CA ALA A 153 7.90 -11.69 0.53
C ALA A 153 7.97 -10.73 -0.66
N ILE A 154 7.80 -11.25 -1.89
CA ILE A 154 7.76 -10.42 -3.11
C ILE A 154 6.55 -9.49 -3.10
N THR A 155 5.39 -9.96 -2.60
CA THR A 155 4.18 -9.15 -2.47
C THR A 155 4.39 -8.00 -1.49
N ILE A 156 4.98 -8.27 -0.32
CA ILE A 156 5.30 -7.26 0.69
C ILE A 156 6.33 -6.27 0.15
N LEU A 157 7.42 -6.77 -0.44
CA LEU A 157 8.43 -5.92 -1.08
C LEU A 157 7.83 -5.01 -2.18
N HIS A 158 6.85 -5.51 -2.94
CA HIS A 158 6.09 -4.69 -3.89
C HIS A 158 5.37 -3.56 -3.13
N ILE A 159 4.59 -3.88 -2.10
CA ILE A 159 3.87 -2.90 -1.28
C ILE A 159 4.81 -1.83 -0.72
N GLU A 160 5.98 -2.21 -0.23
CA GLU A 160 6.98 -1.27 0.25
C GLU A 160 7.40 -0.27 -0.83
N TRP A 161 7.77 -0.75 -2.02
CA TRP A 161 8.15 0.16 -3.11
C TRP A 161 6.96 0.93 -3.71
N MET A 162 5.74 0.45 -3.54
CA MET A 162 4.51 1.15 -3.87
C MET A 162 4.34 2.39 -2.97
N THR A 163 4.52 2.25 -1.66
CA THR A 163 4.41 3.39 -0.72
C THR A 163 5.45 4.47 -1.03
N GLN A 164 6.66 4.07 -1.44
CA GLN A 164 7.71 4.99 -1.91
C GLN A 164 7.25 5.87 -3.08
N ARG A 165 6.54 5.27 -4.05
CA ARG A 165 5.98 6.02 -5.18
C ARG A 165 4.80 6.89 -4.76
N HIS A 166 3.92 6.40 -3.88
CA HIS A 166 2.80 7.20 -3.35
C HIS A 166 3.29 8.49 -2.71
N TYR A 167 4.34 8.41 -1.89
CA TYR A 167 4.91 9.59 -1.27
C TYR A 167 5.49 10.56 -2.29
N ALA A 168 6.32 10.08 -3.22
CA ALA A 168 6.90 10.93 -4.27
C ALA A 168 5.80 11.67 -5.06
N GLU A 169 4.70 10.97 -5.38
CA GLU A 169 3.53 11.56 -6.04
C GLU A 169 2.74 12.52 -5.14
N SER A 170 2.81 12.36 -3.82
CA SER A 170 2.12 13.22 -2.84
C SER A 170 2.88 14.51 -2.46
N ILE A 171 4.22 14.51 -2.52
CA ILE A 171 5.03 15.69 -2.15
C ILE A 171 5.31 16.64 -3.32
N HIS A 172 5.15 16.17 -4.56
CA HIS A 172 5.32 17.02 -5.74
C HIS A 172 4.03 17.78 -6.03
N GLY A 173 3.79 18.85 -5.26
CA GLY A 173 2.94 19.95 -5.70
C GLY A 173 1.50 20.01 -5.19
N ASP A 174 1.19 19.44 -4.01
CA ASP A 174 -0.17 19.49 -3.48
C ASP A 174 -0.26 19.96 -2.01
N ASP A 175 0.05 21.24 -1.77
CA ASP A 175 -0.30 21.94 -0.51
C ASP A 175 -1.83 22.02 -0.28
N ALA A 176 -2.65 21.50 -1.21
CA ALA A 176 -4.09 21.48 -1.10
C ALA A 176 -4.62 20.26 -0.36
N LEU A 177 -3.81 19.21 -0.13
CA LEU A 177 -4.23 18.04 0.65
C LEU A 177 -4.68 18.43 2.07
N GLU A 178 -5.56 17.60 2.63
CA GLU A 178 -5.93 17.62 4.04
C GLU A 178 -4.65 17.48 4.90
N PRO A 179 -4.34 18.45 5.80
CA PRO A 179 -3.03 18.51 6.46
C PRO A 179 -2.64 17.29 7.29
N GLN A 180 -3.58 16.65 7.98
CA GLN A 180 -3.31 15.47 8.79
C GLN A 180 -3.13 14.23 7.91
N PHE A 181 -3.87 14.13 6.80
CA PHE A 181 -3.69 13.07 5.81
C PHE A 181 -2.34 13.21 5.07
N ALA A 182 -1.93 14.42 4.71
CA ALA A 182 -0.60 14.65 4.15
C ALA A 182 0.51 14.25 5.13
N ARG A 183 0.30 14.49 6.44
CA ARG A 183 1.21 14.05 7.49
C ARG A 183 1.24 12.52 7.63
N LEU A 184 0.09 11.86 7.58
CA LEU A 184 -0.01 10.39 7.53
C LEU A 184 0.86 9.82 6.41
N LEU A 185 0.64 10.28 5.17
CA LEU A 185 1.39 9.79 4.00
C LEU A 185 2.90 9.98 4.18
N LYS A 186 3.32 11.11 4.74
CA LYS A 186 4.74 11.39 4.99
C LYS A 186 5.32 10.50 6.09
N CYS A 187 4.66 10.41 7.24
CA CYS A 187 5.18 9.67 8.39
C CYS A 187 5.22 8.16 8.13
N HIS A 188 4.18 7.63 7.46
CA HIS A 188 4.16 6.24 7.01
C HIS A 188 5.30 5.98 6.02
N TRP A 189 5.43 6.79 4.97
CA TRP A 189 6.50 6.65 3.98
C TRP A 189 7.91 6.67 4.56
N ILE A 190 8.16 7.57 5.52
CA ILE A 190 9.47 7.67 6.16
C ILE A 190 9.86 6.32 6.77
N GLU A 191 8.90 5.57 7.31
CA GLU A 191 9.16 4.24 7.90
C GLU A 191 9.21 3.14 6.84
N GLU A 192 8.33 3.16 5.83
CA GLU A 192 8.40 2.20 4.72
C GLU A 192 9.73 2.26 3.95
N ALA A 193 10.44 3.40 4.01
CA ALA A 193 11.73 3.55 3.34
C ALA A 193 12.82 2.63 3.93
N GLN A 194 12.76 2.29 5.22
CA GLN A 194 13.65 1.27 5.78
C GLN A 194 13.07 -0.15 5.66
N HIS A 195 11.74 -0.30 5.71
CA HIS A 195 11.09 -1.60 5.52
C HIS A 195 11.42 -2.16 4.14
N ALA A 196 11.34 -1.34 3.08
CA ALA A 196 11.77 -1.70 1.73
C ALA A 196 13.20 -2.29 1.65
N GLN A 197 14.10 -1.81 2.51
CA GLN A 197 15.47 -2.34 2.59
C GLN A 197 15.51 -3.70 3.27
N LEU A 198 14.79 -3.84 4.40
CA LEU A 198 14.68 -5.09 5.15
C LEU A 198 13.99 -6.17 4.32
N ASP A 199 12.87 -5.88 3.66
CA ASP A 199 12.19 -6.82 2.78
C ASP A 199 13.03 -7.23 1.57
N THR A 200 13.91 -6.34 1.09
CA THR A 200 14.88 -6.73 0.06
C THR A 200 15.85 -7.78 0.59
N LEU A 201 16.28 -7.68 1.86
CA LEU A 201 17.15 -8.68 2.50
C LEU A 201 16.39 -9.99 2.73
N ILE A 202 15.19 -9.93 3.31
CA ILE A 202 14.32 -11.09 3.57
C ILE A 202 14.03 -11.85 2.26
N THR A 203 13.61 -11.13 1.21
CA THR A 203 13.30 -11.73 -0.10
C THR A 203 14.52 -12.42 -0.70
N ARG A 204 15.71 -11.82 -0.61
CA ARG A 204 16.95 -12.42 -1.12
C ARG A 204 17.38 -13.66 -0.33
N GLU A 205 17.21 -13.63 1.00
CA GLU A 205 17.49 -14.77 1.87
C GLU A 205 16.59 -15.95 1.51
N LEU A 206 15.27 -15.73 1.42
CA LEU A 206 14.31 -16.77 1.02
C LEU A 206 14.59 -17.33 -0.37
N ALA A 207 14.93 -16.46 -1.34
CA ALA A 207 15.26 -16.91 -2.69
C ALA A 207 16.57 -17.71 -2.77
N ALA A 208 17.53 -17.47 -1.87
CA ALA A 208 18.81 -18.18 -1.86
C ALA A 208 18.68 -19.66 -1.44
N GLU A 209 17.57 -20.03 -0.80
CA GLU A 209 17.26 -21.40 -0.39
C GLU A 209 16.59 -22.23 -1.49
N LEU A 210 16.19 -21.59 -2.59
CA LEU A 210 15.44 -22.20 -3.69
C LEU A 210 16.29 -22.33 -4.96
N ASP A 211 15.91 -23.28 -5.82
CA ASP A 211 16.46 -23.33 -7.17
C ASP A 211 15.75 -22.34 -8.11
N ALA A 212 16.30 -22.13 -9.31
CA ALA A 212 15.76 -21.16 -10.25
C ALA A 212 14.32 -21.46 -10.68
N ARG A 213 13.92 -22.74 -10.71
CA ARG A 213 12.57 -23.15 -11.08
C ARG A 213 11.58 -22.74 -9.98
N ASP A 214 11.93 -23.01 -8.73
CA ASP A 214 11.07 -22.71 -7.58
C ASP A 214 10.98 -21.20 -7.31
N VAL A 215 12.04 -20.44 -7.54
CA VAL A 215 11.97 -18.96 -7.58
C VAL A 215 11.03 -18.48 -8.69
N GLY A 216 11.12 -19.10 -9.88
CA GLY A 216 10.23 -18.80 -10.99
C GLY A 216 8.75 -19.05 -10.66
N ALA A 217 8.45 -20.17 -9.99
CA ALA A 217 7.11 -20.51 -9.52
C ALA A 217 6.59 -19.52 -8.46
N SER A 218 7.45 -19.09 -7.54
CA SER A 218 7.09 -18.10 -6.51
C SER A 218 6.71 -16.74 -7.12
N ILE A 219 7.33 -16.36 -8.26
CA ILE A 219 6.94 -15.14 -9.00
C ILE A 219 5.57 -15.31 -9.67
N ASP A 220 5.24 -16.51 -10.13
CA ASP A 220 3.92 -16.79 -10.70
C ASP A 220 2.83 -16.76 -9.60
N GLU A 221 3.10 -17.32 -8.42
CA GLU A 221 2.25 -17.18 -7.23
C GLU A 221 2.07 -15.71 -6.79
N TYR A 222 3.12 -14.89 -6.84
CA TYR A 222 3.01 -13.43 -6.60
C TYR A 222 2.01 -12.77 -7.57
N LEU A 223 2.01 -13.16 -8.85
CA LEU A 223 1.05 -12.65 -9.83
C LEU A 223 -0.38 -13.13 -9.54
N GLU A 224 -0.54 -14.35 -9.02
CA GLU A 224 -1.84 -14.87 -8.56
C GLU A 224 -2.38 -14.04 -7.37
N ILE A 225 -1.53 -13.75 -6.38
CA ILE A 225 -1.87 -12.84 -5.26
C ILE A 225 -2.32 -11.47 -5.81
N GLY A 226 -1.56 -10.89 -6.74
CA GLY A 226 -1.92 -9.63 -7.39
C GLY A 226 -3.26 -9.69 -8.12
N GLY A 227 -3.59 -10.82 -8.75
CA GLY A 227 -4.89 -11.05 -9.39
C GLY A 227 -6.05 -11.14 -8.39
N ALA A 228 -5.85 -11.82 -7.25
CA ALA A 228 -6.83 -11.89 -6.17
C ALA A 228 -7.10 -10.48 -5.58
N LEU A 229 -6.04 -9.71 -5.33
CA LEU A 229 -6.14 -8.33 -4.86
C LEU A 229 -6.85 -7.42 -5.88
N ASP A 230 -6.57 -7.53 -7.18
CA ASP A 230 -7.30 -6.79 -8.23
C ASP A 230 -8.81 -7.07 -8.20
N GLY A 231 -9.19 -8.34 -7.96
CA GLY A 231 -10.59 -8.73 -7.78
C GLY A 231 -11.26 -8.03 -6.59
N LEU A 232 -10.55 -7.87 -5.47
CA LEU A 232 -11.04 -7.11 -4.32
C LEU A 232 -11.11 -5.61 -4.61
N LEU A 233 -10.09 -5.05 -5.26
CA LEU A 233 -10.07 -3.63 -5.64
C LEU A 233 -11.22 -3.27 -6.59
N ALA A 234 -11.60 -4.17 -7.49
CA ALA A 234 -12.78 -3.99 -8.34
C ALA A 234 -14.08 -3.94 -7.52
N LYS A 235 -14.20 -4.74 -6.45
CA LYS A 235 -15.34 -4.66 -5.51
C LYS A 235 -15.34 -3.34 -4.75
N GLN A 236 -14.18 -2.86 -4.30
CA GLN A 236 -14.08 -1.58 -3.61
C GLN A 236 -14.57 -0.41 -4.48
N VAL A 237 -14.30 -0.43 -5.79
CA VAL A 237 -14.83 0.60 -6.71
C VAL A 237 -16.35 0.69 -6.68
N GLU A 238 -17.06 -0.44 -6.62
CA GLU A 238 -18.53 -0.42 -6.51
C GLU A 238 -18.99 0.09 -5.15
N LEU A 239 -18.29 -0.23 -4.06
CA LEU A 239 -18.59 0.29 -2.73
C LEU A 239 -18.39 1.81 -2.66
N ASP A 240 -17.29 2.31 -3.23
CA ASP A 240 -17.01 3.74 -3.30
C ASP A 240 -18.06 4.49 -4.15
N LEU A 241 -18.51 3.87 -5.25
CA LEU A 241 -19.58 4.38 -6.09
C LEU A 241 -20.91 4.49 -5.34
N ASP A 242 -21.26 3.45 -4.57
CA ASP A 242 -22.49 3.46 -3.79
C ASP A 242 -22.41 4.47 -2.64
N ALA A 243 -21.26 4.58 -1.97
CA ALA A 243 -21.01 5.62 -0.97
C ALA A 243 -21.15 7.04 -1.57
N LEU A 244 -20.65 7.26 -2.80
CA LEU A 244 -20.79 8.53 -3.50
C LEU A 244 -22.27 8.85 -3.78
N GLU A 245 -23.05 7.91 -4.30
CA GLU A 245 -24.48 8.13 -4.56
C GLU A 245 -25.29 8.36 -3.27
N ARG A 246 -24.98 7.64 -2.19
CA ARG A 246 -25.58 7.86 -0.86
C ARG A 246 -25.27 9.26 -0.35
N ALA A 247 -24.01 9.67 -0.37
CA ALA A 247 -23.58 10.97 0.12
C ALA A 247 -24.10 12.14 -0.72
N ARG A 248 -24.34 11.93 -2.02
CA ARG A 248 -25.00 12.90 -2.91
C ARG A 248 -26.52 12.96 -2.69
N GLY A 249 -27.13 11.92 -2.14
CA GLY A 249 -28.59 11.77 -2.04
C GLY A 249 -29.29 11.50 -3.38
N ALA A 250 -28.52 11.18 -4.43
CA ALA A 250 -29.04 10.92 -5.77
C ALA A 250 -28.10 9.99 -6.56
N ARG A 251 -28.70 9.11 -7.37
CA ARG A 251 -27.94 8.24 -8.27
C ARG A 251 -27.28 9.03 -9.38
N LEU A 252 -26.14 8.54 -9.86
CA LEU A 252 -25.53 9.03 -11.09
C LEU A 252 -26.35 8.60 -12.30
N ALA A 253 -26.29 9.38 -13.38
CA ALA A 253 -26.80 8.89 -14.66
C ALA A 253 -25.98 7.65 -15.10
N PRO A 254 -26.56 6.70 -15.86
CA PRO A 254 -25.90 5.44 -16.19
C PRO A 254 -24.53 5.60 -16.86
N ASP A 255 -24.39 6.60 -17.73
CA ASP A 255 -23.15 6.97 -18.41
C ASP A 255 -22.11 7.54 -17.43
N GLN A 256 -22.50 8.42 -16.52
CA GLN A 256 -21.62 8.93 -15.47
C GLN A 256 -21.15 7.81 -14.54
N ARG A 257 -22.04 6.90 -14.15
CA ARG A 257 -21.70 5.77 -13.28
C ARG A 257 -20.67 4.84 -13.95
N GLU A 258 -20.82 4.58 -15.24
CA GLU A 258 -19.86 3.78 -16.02
C GLU A 258 -18.52 4.49 -16.17
N GLU A 259 -18.50 5.80 -16.44
CA GLU A 259 -17.26 6.59 -16.49
C GLU A 259 -16.50 6.49 -15.16
N VAL A 260 -17.19 6.71 -14.03
CA VAL A 260 -16.58 6.63 -12.71
C VAL A 260 -16.02 5.23 -12.45
N ARG A 261 -16.78 4.17 -12.78
CA ARG A 261 -16.30 2.78 -12.65
C ARG A 261 -15.00 2.53 -13.41
N ILE A 262 -14.96 2.91 -14.69
CA ILE A 262 -13.78 2.71 -15.55
C ILE A 262 -12.57 3.45 -14.99
N VAL A 263 -12.72 4.74 -14.69
CA VAL A 263 -11.63 5.59 -14.23
C VAL A 263 -11.14 5.15 -12.85
N GLN A 264 -12.05 4.85 -11.91
CA GLN A 264 -11.67 4.47 -10.55
C GLN A 264 -11.11 3.05 -10.47
N ARG A 265 -11.49 2.14 -11.36
CA ARG A 265 -10.81 0.84 -11.51
C ARG A 265 -9.37 0.99 -11.97
N ALA A 266 -9.14 1.84 -12.99
CA ALA A 266 -7.78 2.15 -13.42
C ALA A 266 -6.97 2.86 -12.31
N ALA A 267 -7.60 3.77 -11.56
CA ALA A 267 -6.97 4.43 -10.42
C ALA A 267 -6.58 3.45 -9.31
N ASN A 268 -7.49 2.55 -8.89
CA ASN A 268 -7.19 1.53 -7.88
C ASN A 268 -6.06 0.59 -8.32
N ARG A 269 -6.10 0.12 -9.57
CA ARG A 269 -5.03 -0.71 -10.12
C ARG A 269 -3.69 0.02 -10.11
N TRP A 270 -3.66 1.29 -10.48
CA TRP A 270 -2.44 2.09 -10.41
C TRP A 270 -1.94 2.22 -8.99
N THR A 271 -2.80 2.67 -8.06
CA THR A 271 -2.45 2.88 -6.66
C THR A 271 -1.91 1.60 -6.04
N TYR A 272 -2.65 0.50 -6.05
CA TYR A 272 -2.30 -0.65 -5.22
C TYR A 272 -1.49 -1.74 -5.93
N LEU A 273 -1.33 -1.67 -7.25
CA LEU A 273 -0.63 -2.70 -8.02
C LEU A 273 0.41 -2.08 -8.97
N GLY A 274 -0.02 -1.26 -9.93
CA GLY A 274 0.83 -0.75 -11.01
C GLY A 274 1.99 0.11 -10.53
N SER A 275 1.78 0.96 -9.54
CA SER A 275 2.78 1.91 -9.03
C SER A 275 4.01 1.19 -8.46
N GLY A 276 3.82 0.14 -7.66
CA GLY A 276 4.93 -0.66 -7.12
C GLY A 276 5.43 -1.76 -8.07
N MET A 277 4.55 -2.42 -8.84
CA MET A 277 4.95 -3.45 -9.79
C MET A 277 5.85 -2.89 -10.90
N SER A 278 5.64 -1.62 -11.27
CA SER A 278 6.50 -0.90 -12.21
C SER A 278 7.64 -0.12 -11.55
N HIS A 279 7.83 -0.23 -10.23
CA HIS A 279 8.87 0.52 -9.54
C HIS A 279 10.27 0.04 -9.99
N PRO A 280 11.17 0.95 -10.43
CA PRO A 280 12.45 0.56 -11.00
C PRO A 280 13.33 -0.28 -10.07
N VAL A 281 13.30 0.01 -8.76
CA VAL A 281 14.09 -0.73 -7.77
C VAL A 281 13.51 -2.13 -7.54
N PHE A 282 12.18 -2.25 -7.44
CA PHE A 282 11.49 -3.53 -7.31
C PHE A 282 11.82 -4.46 -8.49
N LEU A 283 11.66 -3.95 -9.72
CA LEU A 283 12.01 -4.70 -10.93
C LEU A 283 13.51 -5.05 -11.01
N SER A 284 14.39 -4.20 -10.49
CA SER A 284 15.83 -4.48 -10.42
C SER A 284 16.13 -5.62 -9.44
N ILE A 285 15.48 -5.63 -8.28
CA ILE A 285 15.60 -6.71 -7.28
C ILE A 285 15.09 -8.02 -7.88
N LEU A 286 13.88 -8.03 -8.44
CA LEU A 286 13.33 -9.21 -9.11
C LEU A 286 14.22 -9.73 -10.23
N ARG A 287 14.82 -8.85 -11.04
CA ARG A 287 15.76 -9.26 -12.10
C ARG A 287 17.00 -9.95 -11.53
N GLY A 288 17.45 -9.53 -10.35
CA GLY A 288 18.53 -10.18 -9.62
C GLY A 288 18.19 -11.57 -9.12
N LEU A 289 16.90 -11.83 -8.82
CA LEU A 289 16.41 -13.15 -8.40
C LEU A 289 16.16 -14.06 -9.60
N HIS A 290 15.40 -13.58 -10.59
CA HIS A 290 14.97 -14.36 -11.75
C HIS A 290 14.67 -13.43 -12.96
N PRO A 291 15.61 -13.28 -13.91
CA PRO A 291 15.48 -12.34 -15.03
C PRO A 291 14.21 -12.49 -15.86
N GLU A 292 13.82 -13.72 -16.19
CA GLU A 292 12.62 -13.99 -16.99
C GLU A 292 11.34 -13.68 -16.20
N GLY A 293 11.37 -13.89 -14.89
CA GLY A 293 10.24 -13.61 -13.99
C GLY A 293 10.02 -12.10 -13.87
N ALA A 294 11.10 -11.34 -13.69
CA ALA A 294 11.06 -9.88 -13.70
C ALA A 294 10.50 -9.32 -15.01
N GLU A 295 10.81 -9.96 -16.16
CA GLU A 295 10.26 -9.58 -17.45
C GLU A 295 8.75 -9.89 -17.56
N ARG A 296 8.28 -11.01 -16.99
CA ARG A 296 6.83 -11.29 -16.89
C ARG A 296 6.11 -10.21 -16.08
N VAL A 297 6.64 -9.87 -14.90
CA VAL A 297 6.09 -8.81 -14.03
C VAL A 297 6.08 -7.46 -14.74
N ARG A 298 7.18 -7.09 -15.41
CA ARG A 298 7.28 -5.84 -16.18
C ARG A 298 6.22 -5.77 -17.30
N ARG A 299 5.88 -6.89 -17.93
CA ARG A 299 4.84 -6.96 -18.98
C ARG A 299 3.42 -6.88 -18.43
N ALA A 300 3.19 -7.31 -17.19
CA ALA A 300 1.90 -7.20 -16.53
C ALA A 300 1.58 -5.75 -16.10
N ALA A 301 2.60 -4.99 -15.66
CA ALA A 301 2.42 -3.65 -15.07
C ALA A 301 1.66 -2.62 -15.95
N PRO A 302 1.85 -2.52 -17.28
CA PRO A 302 1.10 -1.58 -18.12
C PRO A 302 -0.41 -1.79 -18.13
N ALA A 303 -0.89 -3.04 -17.92
CA ALA A 303 -2.32 -3.33 -17.84
C ALA A 303 -2.97 -2.80 -16.54
N LEU A 304 -2.14 -2.33 -15.60
CA LEU A 304 -2.52 -1.82 -14.28
C LEU A 304 -2.33 -0.30 -14.17
N SER A 305 -2.08 0.39 -15.29
CA SER A 305 -1.80 1.83 -15.36
C SER A 305 -2.99 2.68 -15.80
#